data_AF-A0A6G3ZE83-F1
#
_entry.id   AF-A0A6G3ZE83-F1
#
_cell.length_a   1.000
_cell.length_b   1.000
_cell.length_c   1.000
_cell.angle_alpha   90.00
_cell.angle_beta   90.00
_cell.angle_gamma   90.00
#
_symmetry.space_group_name_H-M   'P 1'
#
loop_
_entity.id
_entity.type
_entity.pdbx_description
1 polymer ?
#
loop_
_entity_poly.entity_id
_entity_poly.type
_entity_poly.pdbx_seq_one_letter_code
_entity_poly.pdbx_strand_id
1 'polypeptide(L)'
;MSEPDSANVESSGEPSDVESNETESSDRPNTTGRNDAAPVEERRLRPEVAENLRTLFGTDDRPETFGGWLDTLAETFGDDWPPAVPELCHDEDGRHRAETDDETYRFVCVLDAVLLPFLVDESVEVRSAGPETGETVTSVVSQAGIETDPEDAVLSFGVASVEPGTEVTARLTYETMCPYIHAFPDRDAYEQWDERTDAPTTAMPLSDGFALARAMARV
;
A
#
# COMPACT_ATOMS: atom_id res chain seq x y z
N MET A 1 66.08 -21.07 16.52
CA MET A 1 66.72 -22.04 15.60
C MET A 1 66.30 -23.43 16.02
N SER A 2 65.86 -24.21 15.04
CA SER A 2 65.49 -25.63 15.08
C SER A 2 64.03 -25.95 15.43
N GLU A 3 63.23 -26.05 14.35
CA GLU A 3 62.12 -27.00 14.19
C GLU A 3 62.63 -28.45 14.34
N PRO A 4 61.73 -29.44 14.48
CA PRO A 4 61.33 -30.17 13.26
C PRO A 4 59.87 -30.64 13.19
N ASP A 5 59.42 -30.66 11.93
CA ASP A 5 58.45 -31.52 11.24
C ASP A 5 58.21 -32.94 11.81
N SER A 6 56.94 -33.38 11.82
CA SER A 6 56.45 -34.47 10.95
C SER A 6 55.05 -34.97 11.35
N ALA A 7 54.32 -35.36 10.30
CA ALA A 7 52.91 -35.70 10.24
C ALA A 7 52.49 -37.08 10.82
N ASN A 8 51.18 -37.21 11.05
CA ASN A 8 50.24 -38.06 10.29
C ASN A 8 49.36 -39.00 11.16
N VAL A 9 48.17 -39.30 10.59
CA VAL A 9 47.33 -40.51 10.74
C VAL A 9 46.09 -40.48 11.67
N GLU A 10 44.95 -40.39 10.98
CA GLU A 10 43.69 -41.18 11.06
C GLU A 10 42.88 -41.27 12.37
N SER A 11 41.62 -40.82 12.29
CA SER A 11 40.51 -41.37 13.08
C SER A 11 39.27 -41.56 12.20
N SER A 12 38.94 -42.83 11.98
CA SER A 12 37.68 -43.36 11.45
C SER A 12 36.47 -42.85 12.26
N GLY A 13 35.32 -42.58 11.64
CA GLY A 13 34.12 -43.47 11.63
C GLY A 13 33.39 -43.43 12.98
N GLU A 14 32.14 -42.98 13.14
CA GLU A 14 30.91 -43.37 12.43
C GLU A 14 29.74 -42.43 12.83
N PRO A 15 28.58 -42.51 12.15
CA PRO A 15 27.56 -41.45 12.11
C PRO A 15 26.53 -41.57 13.24
N SER A 16 25.99 -40.43 13.66
CA SER A 16 24.78 -40.37 14.47
C SER A 16 23.61 -39.95 13.61
N ASP A 17 22.66 -40.87 13.46
CA ASP A 17 21.33 -40.69 12.90
C ASP A 17 20.63 -39.45 13.46
N VAL A 18 20.27 -38.52 12.57
CA VAL A 18 19.28 -37.49 12.85
C VAL A 18 18.01 -37.92 12.13
N GLU A 19 17.09 -38.50 12.90
CA GLU A 19 15.72 -38.72 12.50
C GLU A 19 15.13 -37.40 11.98
N SER A 20 14.74 -37.44 10.71
CA SER A 20 13.97 -36.39 10.06
C SER A 20 12.59 -36.40 10.67
N ASN A 21 12.34 -35.47 11.59
CA ASN A 21 10.98 -35.21 12.03
C ASN A 21 10.33 -34.35 10.93
N GLU A 22 9.47 -34.99 10.14
CA GLU A 22 8.64 -34.39 9.13
C GLU A 22 7.79 -33.29 9.79
N THR A 23 8.18 -32.03 9.57
CA THR A 23 7.32 -30.90 9.89
C THR A 23 6.10 -30.99 9.01
N GLU A 24 4.97 -31.36 9.59
CA GLU A 24 3.64 -31.23 8.99
C GLU A 24 3.52 -29.81 8.42
N SER A 25 3.54 -29.76 7.09
CA SER A 25 3.26 -28.58 6.30
C SER A 25 1.83 -28.16 6.61
N SER A 26 1.69 -27.13 7.44
CA SER A 26 0.41 -26.48 7.65
C SER A 26 0.10 -25.69 6.38
N ASP A 27 -0.65 -26.34 5.49
CA ASP A 27 -1.33 -25.75 4.34
C ASP A 27 -2.15 -24.54 4.81
N ARG A 28 -1.53 -23.37 4.80
CA ARG A 28 -2.24 -22.10 4.74
C ARG A 28 -2.64 -21.89 3.28
N PRO A 29 -3.93 -21.73 2.95
CA PRO A 29 -4.31 -21.44 1.58
C PRO A 29 -3.73 -20.08 1.17
N ASN A 30 -2.79 -20.10 0.22
CA ASN A 30 -2.28 -18.93 -0.47
C ASN A 30 -3.43 -18.31 -1.28
N THR A 31 -4.13 -17.32 -0.69
CA THR A 31 -5.23 -16.58 -1.33
C THR A 31 -4.77 -15.45 -2.25
N THR A 32 -3.46 -15.28 -2.46
CA THR A 32 -2.90 -14.06 -3.03
C THR A 32 -2.88 -14.00 -4.57
N GLY A 33 -3.30 -15.06 -5.29
CA GLY A 33 -2.99 -15.19 -6.72
C GLY A 33 -4.14 -15.12 -7.74
N ARG A 34 -5.37 -14.71 -7.40
CA ARG A 34 -6.52 -14.89 -8.33
C ARG A 34 -7.11 -13.61 -8.97
N ASN A 35 -6.75 -12.40 -8.54
CA ASN A 35 -7.49 -11.19 -8.97
C ASN A 35 -6.68 -10.08 -9.65
N ASP A 36 -5.37 -10.24 -9.90
CA ASP A 36 -4.56 -9.17 -10.50
C ASP A 36 -4.97 -8.81 -11.93
N ALA A 37 -5.66 -9.71 -12.64
CA ALA A 37 -6.15 -9.47 -13.99
C ALA A 37 -7.50 -8.75 -14.06
N ALA A 38 -8.24 -8.65 -12.95
CA ALA A 38 -9.53 -7.96 -12.91
C ALA A 38 -9.33 -6.44 -12.81
N PRO A 39 -10.26 -5.62 -13.34
CA PRO A 39 -10.29 -4.18 -13.09
C PRO A 39 -10.18 -3.89 -11.58
N VAL A 40 -9.48 -2.83 -11.20
CA VAL A 40 -9.17 -2.54 -9.79
C VAL A 40 -10.45 -2.44 -8.95
N GLU A 41 -11.53 -1.92 -9.52
CA GLU A 41 -12.84 -1.75 -8.91
C GLU A 41 -13.52 -3.09 -8.55
N GLU A 42 -13.23 -4.16 -9.30
CA GLU A 42 -13.76 -5.50 -9.05
C GLU A 42 -12.92 -6.30 -8.05
N ARG A 43 -11.71 -5.80 -7.72
CA ARG A 43 -10.82 -6.50 -6.80
C ARG A 43 -11.34 -6.43 -5.38
N ARG A 44 -11.26 -7.57 -4.71
CA ARG A 44 -11.75 -7.72 -3.34
C ARG A 44 -10.82 -7.05 -2.35
N LEU A 45 -11.42 -6.35 -1.40
CA LEU A 45 -10.76 -5.86 -0.20
C LEU A 45 -10.51 -7.04 0.75
N ARG A 46 -9.47 -6.92 1.58
CA ARG A 46 -9.33 -7.80 2.74
C ARG A 46 -10.53 -7.62 3.67
N PRO A 47 -11.10 -8.69 4.26
CA PRO A 47 -12.29 -8.59 5.11
C PRO A 47 -12.15 -7.59 6.27
N GLU A 48 -10.95 -7.46 6.84
CA GLU A 48 -10.66 -6.55 7.95
C GLU A 48 -10.60 -5.09 7.50
N VAL A 49 -10.02 -4.83 6.31
CA VAL A 49 -10.03 -3.49 5.69
C VAL A 49 -11.47 -3.07 5.37
N ALA A 50 -12.21 -3.99 4.75
CA ALA A 50 -13.60 -3.78 4.40
C ALA A 50 -14.46 -3.48 5.64
N GLU A 51 -14.23 -4.17 6.77
CA GLU A 51 -14.94 -3.94 8.03
C GLU A 51 -14.61 -2.58 8.65
N ASN A 52 -13.34 -2.16 8.57
CA ASN A 52 -12.93 -0.82 9.02
C ASN A 52 -13.55 0.27 8.15
N LEU A 53 -13.65 0.07 6.83
CA LEU A 53 -14.37 0.99 5.93
C LEU A 53 -15.86 1.08 6.28
N ARG A 54 -16.53 -0.06 6.50
CA ARG A 54 -17.94 -0.09 6.92
C ARG A 54 -18.15 0.74 8.19
N THR A 55 -17.25 0.57 9.17
CA THR A 55 -17.32 1.30 10.44
C THR A 55 -17.01 2.79 10.26
N LEU A 56 -15.99 3.13 9.46
CA LEU A 56 -15.59 4.50 9.15
C LEU A 56 -16.71 5.28 8.45
N PHE A 57 -17.35 4.68 7.46
CA PHE A 57 -18.42 5.33 6.69
C PHE A 57 -19.81 5.17 7.34
N GLY A 58 -19.92 4.41 8.43
CA GLY A 58 -21.19 4.16 9.11
C GLY A 58 -22.22 3.45 8.25
N THR A 59 -21.79 2.64 7.27
CA THR A 59 -22.67 1.94 6.35
C THR A 59 -23.23 0.65 6.94
N ASP A 60 -24.44 0.27 6.50
CA ASP A 60 -25.03 -1.03 6.87
C ASP A 60 -24.25 -2.17 6.22
N ASP A 61 -23.99 -2.05 4.92
CA ASP A 61 -23.28 -3.04 4.12
C ASP A 61 -21.78 -2.75 4.08
N ARG A 62 -20.99 -3.83 4.07
CA ARG A 62 -19.54 -3.79 3.97
C ARG A 62 -19.11 -3.66 2.50
N PRO A 63 -18.24 -2.71 2.12
CA PRO A 63 -17.70 -2.67 0.77
C PRO A 63 -16.74 -3.85 0.56
N GLU A 64 -17.14 -4.85 -0.21
CA GLU A 64 -16.34 -6.05 -0.47
C GLU A 64 -15.25 -5.83 -1.53
N THR A 65 -15.35 -4.76 -2.32
CA THR A 65 -14.41 -4.42 -3.40
C THR A 65 -14.03 -2.94 -3.36
N PHE A 66 -12.95 -2.57 -4.08
CA PHE A 66 -12.60 -1.17 -4.25
C PHE A 66 -13.70 -0.37 -4.93
N GLY A 67 -14.43 -0.95 -5.88
CA GLY A 67 -15.60 -0.33 -6.50
C GLY A 67 -16.69 -0.01 -5.49
N GLY A 68 -17.02 -0.94 -4.59
CA GLY A 68 -17.98 -0.68 -3.52
C GLY A 68 -17.50 0.40 -2.53
N TRP A 69 -16.18 0.50 -2.30
CA TRP A 69 -15.61 1.62 -1.53
C TRP A 69 -15.74 2.96 -2.25
N LEU A 70 -15.49 3.00 -3.57
CA LEU A 70 -15.68 4.20 -4.38
C LEU A 70 -17.15 4.65 -4.41
N ASP A 71 -18.09 3.70 -4.53
CA ASP A 71 -19.52 3.98 -4.42
C ASP A 71 -19.84 4.58 -3.04
N THR A 72 -19.24 4.04 -1.97
CA THR A 72 -19.41 4.57 -0.60
C THR A 72 -18.88 6.00 -0.47
N LEU A 73 -17.73 6.31 -1.09
CA LEU A 73 -17.18 7.68 -1.11
C LEU A 73 -18.14 8.64 -1.80
N ALA A 74 -18.63 8.28 -2.99
CA ALA A 74 -19.55 9.12 -3.78
C ALA A 74 -20.88 9.34 -3.04
N GLU A 75 -21.42 8.31 -2.39
CA GLU A 75 -22.64 8.43 -1.59
C GLU A 75 -22.44 9.30 -0.34
N THR A 76 -21.26 9.24 0.28
CA THR A 76 -20.94 9.98 1.51
C THR A 76 -20.69 11.45 1.25
N PHE A 77 -19.92 11.78 0.21
CA PHE A 77 -19.46 13.15 -0.05
C PHE A 77 -20.23 13.85 -1.19
N GLY A 78 -20.90 13.11 -2.06
CA GLY A 78 -21.75 13.68 -3.12
C GLY A 78 -21.00 14.67 -4.01
N ASP A 79 -21.60 15.84 -4.22
CA ASP A 79 -21.04 16.91 -5.05
C ASP A 79 -19.76 17.55 -4.46
N ASP A 80 -19.40 17.25 -3.21
CA ASP A 80 -18.14 17.68 -2.59
C ASP A 80 -16.96 16.77 -2.96
N TRP A 81 -17.17 15.78 -3.84
CA TRP A 81 -16.14 14.87 -4.37
C TRP A 81 -15.94 15.05 -5.89
N PRO A 82 -14.69 14.93 -6.42
CA PRO A 82 -13.42 14.78 -5.70
C PRO A 82 -13.02 16.07 -4.97
N PRO A 83 -12.18 15.98 -3.92
CA PRO A 83 -11.71 17.16 -3.19
C PRO A 83 -10.92 18.10 -4.09
N ALA A 84 -11.01 19.41 -3.83
CA ALA A 84 -10.13 20.37 -4.48
C ALA A 84 -8.67 20.16 -4.02
N VAL A 85 -7.70 20.58 -4.83
CA VAL A 85 -6.26 20.42 -4.51
C VAL A 85 -5.90 20.89 -3.09
N PRO A 86 -6.35 22.06 -2.59
CA PRO A 86 -6.04 22.49 -1.22
C PRO A 86 -6.67 21.64 -0.10
N GLU A 87 -7.64 20.79 -0.43
CA GLU A 87 -8.39 19.95 0.50
C GLU A 87 -7.83 18.52 0.57
N LEU A 88 -6.82 18.21 -0.24
CA LEU A 88 -6.04 16.98 -0.11
C LEU A 88 -5.28 16.93 1.24
N CYS A 89 -4.79 15.77 1.61
CA CYS A 89 -4.11 15.54 2.89
C CYS A 89 -2.66 16.07 2.86
N HIS A 90 -2.51 17.40 2.88
CA HIS A 90 -1.21 18.08 2.90
C HIS A 90 -0.53 18.03 4.26
N ASP A 91 0.80 17.90 4.25
CA ASP A 91 1.65 18.04 5.43
C ASP A 91 3.06 18.52 5.02
N GLU A 92 3.64 19.49 5.74
CA GLU A 92 4.96 20.04 5.41
C GLU A 92 6.09 18.98 5.52
N ASP A 93 5.91 18.00 6.39
CA ASP A 93 6.78 16.84 6.59
C ASP A 93 6.27 15.60 5.82
N GLY A 94 5.26 15.78 4.94
CA GLY A 94 4.69 14.74 4.10
C GLY A 94 5.74 13.98 3.29
N ARG A 95 5.62 12.66 3.29
CA ARG A 95 6.58 11.71 2.66
C ARG A 95 6.39 11.57 1.16
N HIS A 96 5.25 12.01 0.65
CA HIS A 96 4.89 11.91 -0.75
C HIS A 96 4.93 13.30 -1.35
N ARG A 97 6.02 13.57 -2.06
CA ARG A 97 6.23 14.85 -2.73
C ARG A 97 5.74 14.74 -4.16
N ALA A 98 4.94 15.70 -4.59
CA ALA A 98 4.45 15.81 -5.96
C ALA A 98 4.89 17.16 -6.55
N GLU A 99 5.41 17.16 -7.76
CA GLU A 99 5.84 18.36 -8.48
C GLU A 99 5.05 18.52 -9.77
N THR A 100 4.45 19.69 -9.92
CA THR A 100 3.92 20.23 -11.19
C THR A 100 4.92 21.23 -11.76
N ASP A 101 4.62 21.81 -12.93
CA ASP A 101 5.44 22.88 -13.49
C ASP A 101 5.49 24.13 -12.59
N ASP A 102 4.43 24.38 -11.82
CA ASP A 102 4.25 25.61 -11.04
C ASP A 102 4.45 25.44 -9.53
N GLU A 103 4.14 24.26 -8.98
CA GLU A 103 4.05 24.04 -7.53
C GLU A 103 4.57 22.67 -7.08
N THR A 104 5.12 22.65 -5.86
CA THR A 104 5.48 21.42 -5.13
C THR A 104 4.48 21.21 -4.01
N TYR A 105 3.87 20.03 -3.98
CA TYR A 105 2.98 19.57 -2.92
C TYR A 105 3.65 18.48 -2.09
N ARG A 106 3.21 18.36 -0.83
CA ARG A 106 3.62 17.29 0.08
C ARG A 106 2.38 16.72 0.75
N PHE A 107 2.20 15.42 0.59
CA PHE A 107 1.04 14.70 1.10
C PHE A 107 1.42 13.67 2.16
N VAL A 108 0.46 13.35 3.02
CA VAL A 108 0.57 12.28 4.02
C VAL A 108 0.47 10.91 3.37
N CYS A 109 -0.34 10.74 2.32
CA CYS A 109 -0.47 9.49 1.58
C CYS A 109 -0.02 9.62 0.12
N VAL A 110 0.40 8.49 -0.48
CA VAL A 110 0.79 8.49 -1.89
C VAL A 110 -0.42 8.61 -2.84
N LEU A 111 -1.61 8.19 -2.40
CA LEU A 111 -2.79 8.20 -3.26
C LEU A 111 -3.20 9.62 -3.66
N ASP A 112 -3.05 10.61 -2.78
CA ASP A 112 -3.27 12.03 -3.12
C ASP A 112 -2.27 12.54 -4.15
N ALA A 113 -0.99 12.13 -4.04
CA ALA A 113 0.04 12.47 -5.03
C ALA A 113 -0.27 11.89 -6.42
N VAL A 114 -0.83 10.67 -6.46
CA VAL A 114 -1.22 9.98 -7.69
C VAL A 114 -2.58 10.46 -8.23
N LEU A 115 -3.45 11.01 -7.37
CA LEU A 115 -4.71 11.64 -7.75
C LEU A 115 -4.50 13.03 -8.38
N LEU A 116 -3.47 13.76 -7.93
CA LEU A 116 -3.21 15.14 -8.33
C LEU A 116 -3.27 15.42 -9.85
N PRO A 117 -2.67 14.61 -10.75
CA PRO A 117 -2.74 14.82 -12.21
C PRO A 117 -4.16 14.94 -12.77
N PHE A 118 -5.14 14.29 -12.13
CA PHE A 118 -6.54 14.34 -12.55
C PHE A 118 -7.24 15.63 -12.09
N LEU A 119 -6.71 16.30 -11.06
CA LEU A 119 -7.26 17.54 -10.52
C LEU A 119 -6.66 18.79 -11.18
N VAL A 120 -5.38 18.72 -11.58
CA VAL A 120 -4.67 19.86 -12.22
C VAL A 120 -4.60 19.77 -13.74
N ASP A 121 -4.96 18.64 -14.35
CA ASP A 121 -4.88 18.41 -15.81
C ASP A 121 -3.44 18.53 -16.37
N GLU A 122 -2.45 18.13 -15.56
CA GLU A 122 -1.01 18.20 -15.87
C GLU A 122 -0.29 16.90 -15.50
N SER A 123 0.94 16.73 -16.02
CA SER A 123 1.83 15.65 -15.58
C SER A 123 2.51 16.03 -14.27
N VAL A 124 2.64 15.06 -13.36
CA VAL A 124 3.20 15.25 -12.03
C VAL A 124 4.36 14.29 -11.80
N GLU A 125 5.49 14.81 -11.33
CA GLU A 125 6.57 13.98 -10.79
C GLU A 125 6.31 13.67 -9.32
N VAL A 126 6.14 12.40 -8.98
CA VAL A 126 5.89 11.93 -7.62
C VAL A 126 7.13 11.24 -7.09
N ARG A 127 7.62 11.71 -5.94
CA ARG A 127 8.67 11.07 -5.16
C ARG A 127 8.08 10.64 -3.82
N SER A 128 8.01 9.33 -3.61
CA SER A 128 7.42 8.72 -2.42
C SER A 128 8.46 7.92 -1.65
N ALA A 129 8.53 8.10 -0.34
CA ALA A 129 9.33 7.26 0.54
C ALA A 129 8.45 6.48 1.51
N GLY A 130 8.66 5.16 1.58
CA GLY A 130 7.98 4.31 2.56
C GLY A 130 8.30 4.74 4.01
N PRO A 131 7.48 4.32 4.99
CA PRO A 131 7.62 4.76 6.37
C PRO A 131 8.96 4.37 7.02
N GLU A 132 9.64 3.32 6.56
CA GLU A 132 10.73 2.70 7.30
C GLU A 132 12.07 2.55 6.56
N THR A 133 12.06 2.13 5.29
CA THR A 133 13.31 1.77 4.61
C THR A 133 14.04 3.00 4.05
N GLY A 134 13.33 4.14 3.93
CA GLY A 134 13.84 5.34 3.25
C GLY A 134 14.03 5.14 1.74
N GLU A 135 13.75 3.94 1.23
CA GLU A 135 13.75 3.64 -0.19
C GLU A 135 12.67 4.45 -0.87
N THR A 136 13.04 5.01 -2.02
CA THR A 136 12.20 5.96 -2.73
C THR A 136 11.65 5.30 -3.97
N VAL A 137 10.34 5.37 -4.13
CA VAL A 137 9.65 5.15 -5.40
C VAL A 137 9.50 6.50 -6.10
N THR A 138 9.97 6.58 -7.35
CA THR A 138 9.78 7.77 -8.20
C THR A 138 8.80 7.42 -9.31
N SER A 139 7.86 8.32 -9.61
CA SER A 139 6.88 8.10 -10.67
C SER A 139 6.62 9.37 -11.46
N VAL A 140 6.38 9.21 -12.76
CA VAL A 140 5.79 10.26 -13.60
C VAL A 140 4.33 9.87 -13.83
N VAL A 141 3.41 10.70 -13.38
CA VAL A 141 1.98 10.41 -13.40
C VAL A 141 1.27 11.44 -14.26
N SER A 142 0.48 10.98 -15.23
CA SER A 142 -0.35 11.81 -16.09
C SER A 142 -1.75 11.21 -16.21
N GLN A 143 -2.71 11.92 -16.81
CA GLN A 143 -4.03 11.34 -17.06
C GLN A 143 -4.03 10.08 -17.93
N ALA A 144 -2.97 9.87 -18.71
CA ALA A 144 -2.84 8.73 -19.62
C ALA A 144 -2.27 7.49 -18.93
N GLY A 145 -1.45 7.65 -17.90
CA GLY A 145 -0.75 6.55 -17.27
C GLY A 145 0.26 7.00 -16.22
N ILE A 146 0.89 5.99 -15.63
CA ILE A 146 1.98 6.11 -14.65
C ILE A 146 3.19 5.32 -15.14
N GLU A 147 4.36 5.92 -15.02
CA GLU A 147 5.65 5.26 -15.19
C GLU A 147 6.39 5.33 -13.85
N THR A 148 6.89 4.19 -13.34
CA THR A 148 7.46 4.11 -11.99
C THR A 148 8.82 3.43 -12.00
N ASP A 149 9.71 3.93 -11.15
CA ASP A 149 10.98 3.30 -10.79
C ASP A 149 11.03 3.10 -9.26
N PRO A 150 11.17 1.83 -8.79
CA PRO A 150 11.21 0.59 -9.57
C PRO A 150 9.86 0.19 -10.18
N GLU A 151 9.88 -0.60 -11.27
CA GLU A 151 8.66 -1.01 -12.00
C GLU A 151 7.70 -1.89 -11.18
N ASP A 152 8.24 -2.65 -10.23
CA ASP A 152 7.50 -3.56 -9.34
C ASP A 152 6.94 -2.86 -8.09
N ALA A 153 6.99 -1.52 -8.04
CA ALA A 153 6.49 -0.77 -6.90
C ALA A 153 5.03 -1.08 -6.59
N VAL A 154 4.72 -1.11 -5.30
CA VAL A 154 3.37 -1.42 -4.79
C VAL A 154 2.83 -0.26 -3.95
N LEU A 155 1.52 -0.13 -3.93
CA LEU A 155 0.76 0.74 -3.04
C LEU A 155 0.14 -0.11 -1.93
N SER A 156 0.32 0.30 -0.67
CA SER A 156 -0.51 -0.20 0.42
C SER A 156 -1.84 0.55 0.49
N PHE A 157 -2.89 -0.16 0.83
CA PHE A 157 -4.20 0.39 1.10
C PHE A 157 -4.70 -0.16 2.43
N GLY A 158 -4.85 0.72 3.42
CA GLY A 158 -5.22 0.35 4.77
C GLY A 158 -6.10 1.39 5.44
N VAL A 159 -6.77 0.97 6.49
CA VAL A 159 -7.74 1.78 7.23
C VAL A 159 -7.64 1.40 8.70
N ALA A 160 -7.38 2.37 9.58
CA ALA A 160 -7.47 2.14 11.02
C ALA A 160 -8.92 1.87 11.46
N SER A 161 -9.09 1.24 12.61
CA SER A 161 -10.41 1.14 13.23
C SER A 161 -10.81 2.48 13.83
N VAL A 162 -12.10 2.80 13.76
CA VAL A 162 -12.70 3.96 14.44
C VAL A 162 -13.82 3.50 15.36
N GLU A 163 -14.24 4.37 16.30
CA GLU A 163 -15.38 4.07 17.14
C GLU A 163 -16.67 4.03 16.30
N PRO A 164 -17.55 3.01 16.45
CA PRO A 164 -18.80 2.97 15.72
C PRO A 164 -19.69 4.19 16.02
N GLY A 165 -20.22 4.82 14.97
CA GLY A 165 -21.08 6.00 15.08
C GLY A 165 -20.32 7.32 15.18
N THR A 166 -18.99 7.33 15.02
CA THR A 166 -18.25 8.57 14.78
C THR A 166 -18.76 9.25 13.50
N GLU A 167 -18.93 10.59 13.56
CA GLU A 167 -19.37 11.37 12.41
C GLU A 167 -18.29 11.37 11.30
N VAL A 168 -18.70 10.98 10.10
CA VAL A 168 -17.81 10.91 8.93
C VAL A 168 -17.52 12.31 8.42
N THR A 169 -16.24 12.62 8.28
CA THR A 169 -15.77 13.87 7.68
C THR A 169 -14.58 13.58 6.77
N ALA A 170 -14.28 14.47 5.83
CA ALA A 170 -13.08 14.36 4.99
C ALA A 170 -11.81 14.26 5.86
N ARG A 171 -11.70 15.09 6.90
CA ARG A 171 -10.59 15.06 7.85
C ARG A 171 -10.46 13.71 8.55
N LEU A 172 -11.55 13.16 9.09
CA LEU A 172 -11.53 11.84 9.74
C LEU A 172 -11.10 10.74 8.76
N THR A 173 -11.60 10.81 7.52
CA THR A 173 -11.25 9.86 6.46
C THR A 173 -9.75 9.87 6.20
N TYR A 174 -9.16 11.07 6.04
CA TYR A 174 -7.71 11.21 5.90
C TYR A 174 -6.93 10.74 7.13
N GLU A 175 -7.34 11.15 8.35
CA GLU A 175 -6.68 10.73 9.60
C GLU A 175 -6.69 9.20 9.77
N THR A 176 -7.71 8.51 9.24
CA THR A 176 -7.89 7.06 9.39
C THR A 176 -7.21 6.26 8.29
N MET A 177 -7.11 6.80 7.07
CA MET A 177 -6.62 6.08 5.89
C MET A 177 -5.20 6.46 5.49
N CYS A 178 -4.89 7.77 5.43
CA CYS A 178 -3.61 8.26 4.90
C CYS A 178 -2.38 7.69 5.60
N PRO A 179 -2.38 7.43 6.93
CA PRO A 179 -1.24 6.80 7.60
C PRO A 179 -0.90 5.37 7.11
N TYR A 180 -1.76 4.75 6.31
CA TYR A 180 -1.61 3.36 5.83
C TYR A 180 -1.57 3.26 4.30
N ILE A 181 -1.53 4.39 3.59
CA ILE A 181 -1.52 4.44 2.14
C ILE A 181 -0.16 4.97 1.65
N HIS A 182 0.77 4.05 1.42
CA HIS A 182 2.17 4.31 1.08
C HIS A 182 2.56 3.64 -0.22
N ALA A 183 3.64 4.11 -0.85
CA ALA A 183 4.32 3.35 -1.90
C ALA A 183 5.55 2.64 -1.31
N PHE A 184 5.80 1.43 -1.80
CA PHE A 184 6.96 0.61 -1.49
C PHE A 184 7.66 0.20 -2.79
N PRO A 185 8.99 0.02 -2.77
CA PRO A 185 9.74 -0.38 -3.97
C PRO A 185 9.32 -1.75 -4.51
N ASP A 186 8.83 -2.64 -3.65
CA ASP A 186 8.35 -3.96 -4.02
C ASP A 186 7.43 -4.52 -2.92
N ARG A 187 6.88 -5.71 -3.20
CA ARG A 187 6.00 -6.43 -2.28
C ARG A 187 6.70 -6.86 -1.00
N ASP A 188 7.98 -7.22 -1.03
CA ASP A 188 8.71 -7.68 0.15
C ASP A 188 8.91 -6.53 1.15
N ALA A 189 9.19 -5.32 0.67
CA ALA A 189 9.28 -4.11 1.48
C ALA A 189 7.93 -3.76 2.13
N TYR A 190 6.82 -3.93 1.38
CA TYR A 190 5.47 -3.80 1.93
C TYR A 190 5.19 -4.84 3.03
N GLU A 191 5.46 -6.12 2.78
CA GLU A 191 5.13 -7.20 3.73
C GLU A 191 5.89 -7.04 5.05
N GLN A 192 7.17 -6.64 4.99
CA GLN A 192 7.96 -6.33 6.18
C GLN A 192 7.36 -5.19 7.02
N TRP A 193 6.73 -4.20 6.39
CA TRP A 193 6.04 -3.12 7.08
C TRP A 193 4.67 -3.57 7.61
N ASP A 194 3.89 -4.31 6.82
CA ASP A 194 2.56 -4.81 7.21
C ASP A 194 2.62 -5.72 8.45
N GLU A 195 3.72 -6.47 8.64
CA GLU A 195 3.93 -7.28 9.85
C GLU A 195 3.99 -6.47 11.16
N ARG A 196 4.25 -5.16 11.09
CA ARG A 196 4.49 -4.28 12.24
C ARG A 196 3.51 -3.13 12.36
N THR A 197 2.72 -2.90 11.32
CA THR A 197 1.68 -1.86 11.32
C THR A 197 0.50 -2.28 12.18
N ASP A 198 -0.24 -1.31 12.70
CA ASP A 198 -1.31 -1.51 13.69
C ASP A 198 -2.72 -1.53 13.08
N ALA A 199 -2.83 -1.42 11.76
CA ALA A 199 -4.09 -1.51 11.01
C ALA A 199 -4.01 -2.56 9.91
N PRO A 200 -5.14 -3.20 9.53
CA PRO A 200 -5.15 -4.09 8.38
C PRO A 200 -4.85 -3.31 7.10
N THR A 201 -3.98 -3.86 6.26
CA THR A 201 -3.67 -3.28 4.95
C THR A 201 -3.64 -4.34 3.84
N THR A 202 -3.73 -3.92 2.59
CA THR A 202 -3.53 -4.79 1.43
C THR A 202 -2.63 -4.08 0.42
N ALA A 203 -1.76 -4.82 -0.26
CA ALA A 203 -0.92 -4.26 -1.32
C ALA A 203 -1.43 -4.59 -2.72
N MET A 204 -1.33 -3.62 -3.61
CA MET A 204 -1.54 -3.75 -5.06
C MET A 204 -0.36 -3.13 -5.82
N PRO A 205 -0.10 -3.53 -7.07
CA PRO A 205 0.80 -2.80 -7.95
C PRO A 205 0.48 -1.30 -7.99
N LEU A 206 1.50 -0.43 -8.03
CA LEU A 206 1.28 1.02 -8.03
C LEU A 206 0.50 1.48 -9.28
N SER A 207 0.63 0.76 -10.40
CA SER A 207 -0.18 0.94 -11.60
C SER A 207 -1.68 0.73 -11.36
N ASP A 208 -2.05 -0.15 -10.45
CA ASP A 208 -3.44 -0.34 -10.02
C ASP A 208 -3.88 0.74 -9.03
N GLY A 209 -2.96 1.21 -8.18
CA GLY A 209 -3.17 2.41 -7.37
C GLY A 209 -3.48 3.66 -8.23
N PHE A 210 -2.81 3.79 -9.38
CA PHE A 210 -3.14 4.79 -10.39
C PHE A 210 -4.53 4.58 -11.00
N ALA A 211 -4.88 3.34 -11.36
CA ALA A 211 -6.22 3.03 -11.87
C ALA A 211 -7.30 3.37 -10.84
N LEU A 212 -7.03 3.12 -9.55
CA LEU A 212 -7.91 3.47 -8.44
C LEU A 212 -8.06 4.99 -8.30
N ALA A 213 -6.96 5.75 -8.32
CA ALA A 213 -7.00 7.21 -8.29
C ALA A 213 -7.80 7.80 -9.46
N ARG A 214 -7.63 7.22 -10.66
CA ARG A 214 -8.39 7.60 -11.85
C ARG A 214 -9.88 7.36 -11.72
N ALA A 215 -10.28 6.22 -11.15
CA ALA A 215 -11.68 5.92 -10.88
C ALA A 215 -12.24 6.88 -9.83
N MET A 216 -11.49 7.11 -8.76
CA MET A 216 -11.80 8.01 -7.67
C MET A 216 -12.02 9.47 -8.12
N ALA A 217 -11.29 9.95 -9.13
CA ALA A 217 -11.51 11.29 -9.70
C ALA A 217 -12.83 11.46 -10.50
N ARG A 218 -13.62 10.39 -10.65
CA ARG A 218 -14.79 10.34 -11.54
C ARG A 218 -16.09 9.90 -10.86
N VAL A 219 -16.01 9.46 -9.61
CA VAL A 219 -17.18 9.00 -8.87
C VAL A 219 -18.01 10.15 -8.34
#